data_AF-A0A419G932-F1
#
_entry.id   AF-A0A419G932-F1
#
_cell.length_a   1.000
_cell.length_b   1.000
_cell.length_c   1.000
_cell.angle_alpha   90.00
_cell.angle_beta   90.00
_cell.angle_gamma   90.00
#
_symmetry.space_group_name_H-M   'P 1'
#
loop_
_entity.id
_entity.type
_entity.pdbx_description
1 polymer ?
#
loop_
_entity_poly.entity_id
_entity_poly.type
_entity_poly.pdbx_seq_one_letter_code
_entity_poly.pdbx_strand_id
1 'polypeptide(L)'
;MKRFPKAVLFVMFLFAVVFAAPAFAQGAGSYGNEDPQRPTELVAPFETYTVQDGDTLWELAGLELDNYLQWREFIKVNPFLDNPGRLFERGGKTIVLIKPGERLNIPDSLYIEKNLVPLSELRLAATPAEASSLFDALGAVPRWVYALLAMLVLTSIGWFVYARIKRLRSDPITSGPAVVPGGVRPEEGNRLRHEFQRMASQTFVDQNPGTAPVPAEQFEILEVVTGRFHGPWEIGYRGEPFQTRLMNGEDGYRARVRFPNGSESTLYSLMACFNPARLGERMFTRGGRFEEGRSVNTAPRPEPTPFEVGGRTQTTFEIKGHSITAPAGSEIRMDGGRVSILPPPGSEASIVVTFATPKKKSQKVAVVPPRDAVAGGSSAG
;
A
#
# COMPACT_ATOMS: atom_id res chain seq x y z
N MET A 1 4.19 8.10 -16.63
CA MET A 1 4.87 6.87 -17.13
C MET A 1 5.60 7.17 -18.44
N LYS A 2 6.93 7.33 -18.42
CA LYS A 2 7.72 7.45 -19.67
C LYS A 2 7.79 6.06 -20.31
N ARG A 3 7.12 5.88 -21.45
CA ARG A 3 7.10 4.63 -22.22
C ARG A 3 8.54 4.18 -22.46
N PHE A 4 8.90 2.99 -22.00
CA PHE A 4 10.13 2.34 -22.45
C PHE A 4 10.10 2.30 -23.99
N PRO A 5 11.20 2.65 -24.68
CA PRO A 5 11.24 2.55 -26.13
C PRO A 5 11.07 1.08 -26.50
N LYS A 6 9.92 0.73 -27.06
CA LYS A 6 9.56 -0.64 -27.48
C LYS A 6 10.66 -1.29 -28.35
N ALA A 7 11.45 -0.47 -29.03
CA ALA A 7 12.61 -0.88 -29.82
C ALA A 7 13.70 -1.60 -29.00
N VAL A 8 13.97 -1.18 -27.75
CA VAL A 8 15.04 -1.81 -26.94
C VAL A 8 14.63 -3.19 -26.43
N LEU A 9 13.34 -3.36 -26.09
CA LEU A 9 12.81 -4.67 -25.68
C LEU A 9 12.81 -5.66 -26.86
N PHE A 10 12.50 -5.18 -28.07
CA PHE A 10 12.50 -5.97 -29.28
C PHE A 10 13.91 -6.47 -29.66
N VAL A 11 14.93 -5.62 -29.55
CA VAL A 11 16.33 -6.02 -29.81
C VAL A 11 16.85 -7.03 -28.78
N MET A 12 16.50 -6.88 -27.49
CA MET A 12 16.87 -7.85 -26.46
C MET A 12 16.17 -9.21 -26.64
N PHE A 13 14.91 -9.21 -27.05
CA PHE A 13 14.17 -10.44 -27.35
C PHE A 13 14.77 -11.19 -28.55
N LEU A 14 15.12 -10.47 -29.62
CA LEU A 14 15.82 -11.06 -30.78
C LEU A 14 17.18 -11.65 -30.40
N PHE A 15 17.93 -11.02 -29.48
CA PHE A 15 19.21 -11.54 -29.01
C PHE A 15 19.06 -12.82 -28.16
N ALA A 16 18.01 -12.90 -27.33
CA ALA A 16 17.73 -14.09 -26.53
C ALA A 16 17.31 -15.29 -27.39
N VAL A 17 16.50 -15.07 -28.43
CA VAL A 17 16.05 -16.13 -29.35
C VAL A 17 17.21 -16.69 -30.19
N VAL A 18 18.17 -15.86 -30.59
CA VAL A 18 19.31 -16.29 -31.43
C VAL A 18 20.38 -17.05 -30.63
N PHE A 19 20.57 -16.76 -29.33
CA PHE A 19 21.64 -17.37 -28.53
C PHE A 19 21.19 -18.51 -27.59
N ALA A 20 19.90 -18.66 -27.29
CA ALA A 20 19.40 -19.73 -26.40
C ALA A 20 19.06 -21.06 -27.10
N ALA A 21 19.18 -21.13 -28.44
CA ALA A 21 18.64 -22.24 -29.22
C ALA A 21 19.39 -23.60 -29.21
N PRO A 22 20.69 -23.77 -28.83
CA PRO A 22 21.32 -25.08 -29.00
C PRO A 22 21.28 -26.03 -27.78
N ALA A 23 20.64 -25.67 -26.65
CA ALA A 23 20.79 -26.45 -25.41
C ALA A 23 19.65 -27.47 -25.08
N PHE A 24 18.58 -27.58 -25.87
CA PHE A 24 17.39 -28.37 -25.49
C PHE A 24 17.24 -29.74 -26.20
N ALA A 25 18.27 -30.26 -26.88
CA ALA A 25 18.11 -31.40 -27.79
C ALA A 25 18.56 -32.79 -27.28
N GLN A 26 18.93 -32.99 -26.01
CA GLN A 26 19.39 -34.32 -25.54
C GLN A 26 18.88 -34.66 -24.14
N GLY A 27 17.91 -35.59 -24.05
CA GLY A 27 17.49 -36.17 -22.77
C GLY A 27 16.08 -36.79 -22.77
N ALA A 28 15.76 -37.71 -23.68
CA ALA A 28 14.55 -38.53 -23.59
C ALA A 28 14.92 -39.95 -23.11
N GLY A 29 14.75 -40.18 -21.81
CA GLY A 29 14.91 -41.49 -21.17
C GLY A 29 13.65 -42.34 -21.26
N SER A 30 13.86 -43.64 -21.42
CA SER A 30 12.89 -44.73 -21.56
C SER A 30 12.07 -44.97 -20.28
N TYR A 31 10.75 -45.13 -20.41
CA TYR A 31 9.89 -45.71 -19.38
C TYR A 31 9.03 -46.82 -19.99
N GLY A 32 9.00 -47.95 -19.27
CA GLY A 32 8.40 -49.22 -19.67
C GLY A 32 6.88 -49.28 -19.47
N ASN A 33 6.30 -50.26 -20.15
CA ASN A 33 4.87 -50.61 -20.17
C ASN A 33 4.43 -51.29 -18.88
N GLU A 34 3.26 -50.91 -18.34
CA GLU A 34 2.40 -51.79 -17.54
C GLU A 34 0.92 -51.62 -17.96
N ASP A 35 0.22 -52.76 -17.94
CA ASP A 35 -1.08 -53.09 -18.55
C ASP A 35 -2.28 -52.71 -17.63
N PRO A 36 -3.51 -52.43 -18.15
CA PRO A 36 -4.60 -51.87 -17.35
C PRO A 36 -5.65 -52.91 -16.96
N GLN A 37 -6.04 -52.99 -15.68
CA GLN A 37 -7.32 -53.60 -15.29
C GLN A 37 -8.07 -52.92 -14.13
N ARG A 38 -9.27 -52.44 -14.51
CA ARG A 38 -10.58 -52.48 -13.83
C ARG A 38 -10.94 -51.40 -12.78
N PRO A 39 -12.15 -50.80 -12.86
CA PRO A 39 -12.51 -49.62 -12.07
C PRO A 39 -12.97 -50.04 -10.67
N THR A 40 -12.29 -49.51 -9.66
CA THR A 40 -12.79 -49.44 -8.29
C THR A 40 -13.00 -47.97 -7.99
N GLU A 41 -14.21 -47.64 -7.55
CA GLU A 41 -14.66 -46.33 -7.08
C GLU A 41 -13.68 -45.79 -6.02
N LEU A 42 -12.83 -44.84 -6.43
CA LEU A 42 -11.80 -44.20 -5.62
C LEU A 42 -12.27 -42.80 -5.22
N VAL A 43 -12.74 -42.65 -3.99
CA VAL A 43 -12.71 -41.33 -3.33
C VAL A 43 -11.25 -41.09 -2.97
N ALA A 44 -10.55 -40.29 -3.75
CA ALA A 44 -9.13 -40.01 -3.56
C ALA A 44 -8.89 -39.29 -2.21
N PRO A 45 -7.83 -39.66 -1.46
CA PRO A 45 -7.43 -38.94 -0.27
C PRO A 45 -6.78 -37.61 -0.68
N PHE A 46 -7.44 -36.48 -0.44
CA PHE A 46 -6.84 -35.17 -0.65
C PHE A 46 -5.58 -35.01 0.22
N GLU A 47 -4.48 -34.60 -0.39
CA GLU A 47 -3.31 -34.14 0.37
C GLU A 47 -3.66 -32.84 1.10
N THR A 48 -3.39 -32.78 2.40
CA THR A 48 -3.74 -31.63 3.23
C THR A 48 -2.49 -30.84 3.59
N TYR A 49 -2.48 -29.55 3.29
CA TYR A 49 -1.40 -28.62 3.64
C TYR A 49 -1.78 -27.77 4.85
N THR A 50 -0.81 -27.48 5.73
CA THR A 50 -1.00 -26.54 6.86
C THR A 50 -0.30 -25.22 6.55
N VAL A 51 -1.07 -24.14 6.45
CA VAL A 51 -0.59 -22.80 6.10
C VAL A 51 0.44 -22.30 7.11
N GLN A 52 1.57 -21.81 6.62
CA GLN A 52 2.62 -21.20 7.44
C GLN A 52 2.52 -19.66 7.42
N ASP A 53 3.27 -19.01 8.31
CA ASP A 53 3.31 -17.55 8.33
C ASP A 53 4.02 -16.99 7.10
N GLY A 54 3.37 -16.04 6.44
CA GLY A 54 3.83 -15.45 5.17
C GLY A 54 3.35 -16.17 3.90
N ASP A 55 2.74 -17.36 4.01
CA ASP A 55 2.20 -18.07 2.84
C ASP A 55 1.09 -17.28 2.15
N THR A 56 1.06 -17.34 0.81
CA THR A 56 -0.05 -16.82 0.01
C THR A 56 -0.65 -17.92 -0.85
N LEU A 57 -1.97 -17.86 -1.08
CA LEU A 57 -2.65 -18.85 -1.93
C LEU A 57 -2.10 -18.88 -3.37
N TRP A 58 -1.58 -17.75 -3.83
CA TRP A 58 -0.93 -17.62 -5.13
C TRP A 58 0.38 -18.41 -5.19
N GLU A 59 1.23 -18.29 -4.17
CA GLU A 59 2.50 -19.02 -4.09
C GLU A 59 2.27 -20.52 -3.91
N LEU A 60 1.29 -20.91 -3.08
CA LEU A 60 0.89 -22.32 -2.93
C LEU A 60 0.37 -22.91 -4.24
N ALA A 61 -0.39 -22.16 -5.04
CA ALA A 61 -0.81 -22.61 -6.37
C ALA A 61 0.36 -22.78 -7.34
N GLY A 62 1.38 -21.93 -7.25
CA GLY A 62 2.61 -22.08 -8.02
C GLY A 62 3.43 -23.30 -7.60
N LEU A 63 3.47 -23.61 -6.30
CA LEU A 63 4.25 -24.72 -5.77
C LEU A 63 3.57 -26.08 -6.02
N GLU A 64 2.28 -26.17 -5.74
CA GLU A 64 1.54 -27.45 -5.76
C GLU A 64 0.96 -27.79 -7.15
N LEU A 65 0.61 -26.77 -7.95
CA LEU A 65 -0.04 -26.96 -9.26
C LEU A 65 0.85 -26.56 -10.44
N ASP A 66 2.10 -26.17 -10.19
CA ASP A 66 3.06 -25.61 -11.18
C ASP A 66 2.47 -24.44 -12.00
N ASN A 67 1.43 -23.78 -11.47
CA ASN A 67 0.71 -22.73 -12.16
C ASN A 67 0.02 -21.76 -11.20
N TYR A 68 0.68 -20.63 -10.97
CA TYR A 68 0.18 -19.55 -10.13
C TYR A 68 -1.23 -19.03 -10.47
N LEU A 69 -1.71 -19.20 -11.71
CA LEU A 69 -3.05 -18.76 -12.13
C LEU A 69 -4.18 -19.68 -11.64
N GLN A 70 -3.85 -20.88 -11.14
CA GLN A 70 -4.81 -21.88 -10.70
C GLN A 70 -5.21 -21.76 -9.22
N TRP A 71 -4.86 -20.67 -8.53
CA TRP A 71 -5.30 -20.41 -7.15
C TRP A 71 -6.83 -20.48 -6.95
N ARG A 72 -7.63 -20.30 -8.02
CA ARG A 72 -9.09 -20.46 -7.97
C ARG A 72 -9.54 -21.90 -7.74
N GLU A 73 -8.73 -22.88 -8.13
CA GLU A 73 -9.02 -24.30 -7.87
C GLU A 73 -8.95 -24.61 -6.38
N PHE A 74 -8.03 -23.96 -5.65
CA PHE A 74 -7.99 -24.05 -4.18
C PHE A 74 -9.28 -23.58 -3.52
N ILE A 75 -9.96 -22.57 -4.07
CA ILE A 75 -11.25 -22.10 -3.52
C ILE A 75 -12.35 -23.13 -3.74
N LYS A 76 -12.36 -23.83 -4.88
CA LYS A 76 -13.37 -24.87 -5.15
C LYS A 76 -13.26 -26.04 -4.17
N VAL A 77 -12.04 -26.46 -3.84
CA VAL A 77 -11.81 -27.55 -2.87
C VAL A 77 -11.79 -27.07 -1.40
N ASN A 78 -11.69 -25.76 -1.18
CA ASN A 78 -11.78 -25.12 0.14
C ASN A 78 -12.84 -24.00 0.14
N PRO A 79 -14.15 -24.33 0.12
CA PRO A 79 -15.23 -23.33 -0.01
C PRO A 79 -15.24 -22.27 1.07
N PHE A 80 -14.67 -22.54 2.25
CA PHE A 80 -14.57 -21.56 3.33
C PHE A 80 -13.71 -20.34 2.99
N LEU A 81 -12.86 -20.42 1.96
CA LEU A 81 -12.08 -19.30 1.44
C LEU A 81 -12.95 -18.28 0.69
N ASP A 82 -14.13 -18.69 0.22
CA ASP A 82 -15.11 -17.81 -0.46
C ASP A 82 -16.04 -17.06 0.51
N ASN A 83 -15.89 -17.31 1.82
CA ASN A 83 -16.70 -16.63 2.82
C ASN A 83 -16.47 -15.11 2.80
N PRO A 84 -17.52 -14.29 3.05
CA PRO A 84 -17.39 -12.85 3.18
C PRO A 84 -16.31 -12.49 4.20
N GLY A 85 -15.37 -11.63 3.82
CA GLY A 85 -14.25 -11.25 4.68
C GLY A 85 -12.95 -12.05 4.47
N ARG A 86 -12.91 -12.97 3.49
CA ARG A 86 -11.67 -13.67 3.10
C ARG A 86 -11.26 -13.39 1.65
N LEU A 87 -12.23 -13.19 0.76
CA LEU A 87 -11.97 -12.82 -0.63
C LEU A 87 -12.31 -11.35 -0.86
N PHE A 88 -11.37 -10.58 -1.40
CA PHE A 88 -11.54 -9.16 -1.66
C PHE A 88 -10.92 -8.75 -2.99
N GLU A 89 -11.57 -7.83 -3.69
CA GLU A 89 -10.99 -7.18 -4.86
C GLU A 89 -10.43 -5.81 -4.50
N ARG A 90 -9.16 -5.58 -4.85
CA ARG A 90 -8.50 -4.30 -4.62
C ARG A 90 -7.58 -3.94 -5.77
N GLY A 91 -7.88 -2.84 -6.46
CA GLY A 91 -7.08 -2.36 -7.60
C GLY A 91 -7.02 -3.35 -8.76
N GLY A 92 -8.11 -4.07 -9.03
CA GLY A 92 -8.19 -5.08 -10.09
C GLY A 92 -7.45 -6.39 -9.78
N LYS A 93 -7.05 -6.61 -8.51
CA LYS A 93 -6.46 -7.86 -8.03
C LYS A 93 -7.39 -8.51 -7.01
N THR A 94 -7.57 -9.82 -7.11
CA THR A 94 -8.26 -10.61 -6.10
C THR A 94 -7.25 -11.03 -5.03
N ILE A 95 -7.56 -10.76 -3.77
CA ILE A 95 -6.77 -11.11 -2.59
C ILE A 95 -7.58 -12.12 -1.79
N VAL A 96 -6.96 -13.26 -1.47
CA VAL A 96 -7.56 -14.32 -0.64
C VAL A 96 -6.77 -14.41 0.66
N LEU A 97 -7.45 -14.22 1.78
CA LEU A 97 -6.86 -14.26 3.12
C LEU A 97 -6.86 -15.70 3.65
N ILE A 98 -5.66 -16.27 3.77
CA ILE A 98 -5.37 -17.51 4.49
C ILE A 98 -4.63 -17.17 5.78
N LYS A 99 -4.88 -17.93 6.86
CA LYS A 99 -4.25 -17.70 8.17
C LYS A 99 -3.26 -18.81 8.51
N PRO A 100 -2.15 -18.49 9.21
CA PRO A 100 -1.23 -19.52 9.70
C PRO A 100 -1.96 -20.56 10.57
N GLY A 101 -1.65 -21.83 10.35
CA GLY A 101 -2.28 -22.98 11.01
C GLY A 101 -3.59 -23.47 10.38
N GLU A 102 -4.12 -22.78 9.36
CA GLU A 102 -5.28 -23.27 8.59
C GLU A 102 -4.89 -24.50 7.76
N ARG A 103 -5.79 -25.48 7.67
CA ARG A 103 -5.62 -26.66 6.83
C ARG A 103 -6.31 -26.45 5.49
N LEU A 104 -5.57 -26.59 4.40
CA LEU A 104 -6.06 -26.50 3.03
C LEU A 104 -6.03 -27.89 2.41
N ASN A 105 -7.15 -28.29 1.80
CA ASN A 105 -7.15 -29.41 0.87
C ASN A 105 -6.45 -28.94 -0.41
N ILE A 106 -5.36 -29.60 -0.79
CA ILE A 106 -4.72 -29.34 -2.06
C ILE A 106 -5.58 -30.00 -3.15
N PRO A 107 -5.98 -29.27 -4.21
CA PRO A 107 -6.71 -29.88 -5.31
C PRO A 107 -5.79 -30.90 -6.00
N ASP A 108 -6.27 -32.13 -6.20
CA ASP A 108 -5.62 -33.18 -6.99
C ASP A 108 -5.59 -32.79 -8.49
N SER A 109 -4.92 -31.69 -8.85
CA SER A 109 -4.94 -31.18 -10.22
C SER A 109 -3.92 -31.86 -11.14
N LEU A 110 -3.35 -32.99 -10.74
CA LEU A 110 -2.59 -33.87 -11.63
C LEU A 110 -3.39 -35.07 -12.14
N TYR A 111 -4.73 -34.99 -12.12
CA TYR A 111 -5.53 -35.53 -13.22
C TYR A 111 -5.89 -34.42 -14.21
N ILE A 112 -4.88 -33.70 -14.70
CA ILE A 112 -4.86 -33.52 -16.15
C ILE A 112 -4.77 -34.97 -16.64
N GLU A 113 -5.90 -35.54 -17.06
CA GLU A 113 -5.86 -36.61 -18.05
C GLU A 113 -4.98 -36.05 -19.14
N LYS A 114 -3.72 -36.44 -19.07
CA LYS A 114 -2.73 -36.23 -20.08
C LYS A 114 -3.25 -37.11 -21.21
N ASN A 115 -4.26 -36.61 -21.93
CA ASN A 115 -4.13 -36.44 -23.36
C ASN A 115 -2.88 -35.56 -23.56
N LEU A 116 -1.71 -36.13 -23.20
CA LEU A 116 -0.52 -36.04 -24.00
C LEU A 116 -1.06 -36.44 -25.36
N VAL A 117 -1.49 -35.46 -26.14
CA VAL A 117 -1.25 -35.49 -27.57
C VAL A 117 0.20 -35.96 -27.63
N PRO A 118 0.44 -37.24 -27.97
CA PRO A 118 1.75 -37.82 -27.79
C PRO A 118 2.74 -36.91 -28.50
N LEU A 119 3.99 -36.80 -28.02
CA LEU A 119 4.95 -35.86 -28.62
C LEU A 119 5.08 -36.06 -30.16
N SER A 120 4.68 -37.23 -30.67
CA SER A 120 4.48 -37.55 -32.07
C SER A 120 3.38 -36.76 -32.80
N GLU A 121 2.31 -36.34 -32.12
CA GLU A 121 1.21 -35.53 -32.66
C GLU A 121 1.40 -34.02 -32.45
N LEU A 122 2.14 -33.60 -31.41
CA LEU A 122 2.58 -32.19 -31.22
C LEU A 122 3.78 -31.80 -32.09
N ARG A 123 4.31 -32.73 -32.88
CA ARG A 123 5.06 -32.36 -34.08
C ARG A 123 4.08 -31.62 -34.98
N LEU A 124 4.06 -30.29 -34.86
CA LEU A 124 3.98 -29.47 -36.07
C LEU A 124 4.93 -30.17 -37.04
N ALA A 125 4.40 -30.61 -38.18
CA ALA A 125 5.24 -31.01 -39.29
C ALA A 125 6.00 -29.75 -39.76
N ALA A 126 6.95 -29.30 -38.94
CA ALA A 126 8.07 -28.52 -39.39
C ALA A 126 8.75 -29.46 -40.37
N THR A 127 8.41 -29.29 -41.63
CA THR A 127 9.14 -29.90 -42.73
C THR A 127 10.62 -29.63 -42.43
N PRO A 128 11.46 -30.67 -42.26
CA PRO A 128 12.88 -30.48 -41.97
C PRO A 128 13.59 -29.56 -42.97
N ALA A 129 12.98 -29.39 -44.14
CA ALA A 129 13.39 -28.47 -45.19
C ALA A 129 13.29 -26.97 -44.82
N GLU A 130 12.36 -26.55 -43.95
CA GLU A 130 12.22 -25.12 -43.61
C GLU A 130 13.17 -24.69 -42.47
N ALA A 131 13.44 -25.57 -41.50
CA ALA A 131 14.31 -25.26 -40.37
C ALA A 131 15.79 -25.11 -40.79
N SER A 132 16.28 -25.92 -41.74
CA SER A 132 17.65 -25.79 -42.26
C SER A 132 17.86 -24.49 -43.06
N SER A 133 16.84 -24.06 -43.81
CA SER A 133 16.91 -22.86 -44.66
C SER A 133 17.20 -21.58 -43.88
N LEU A 134 16.72 -21.49 -42.63
CA LEU A 134 16.88 -20.32 -41.80
C LEU A 134 18.30 -20.23 -41.21
N PHE A 135 18.90 -21.36 -40.85
CA PHE A 135 20.29 -21.41 -40.38
C PHE A 135 21.30 -21.27 -41.53
N ASP A 136 21.01 -21.81 -42.71
CA ASP A 136 21.84 -21.60 -43.91
C ASP A 136 21.81 -20.13 -44.36
N ALA A 137 20.63 -19.48 -44.29
CA ALA A 137 20.50 -18.05 -44.56
C ALA A 137 21.29 -17.19 -43.57
N LEU A 138 21.40 -17.61 -42.30
CA LEU A 138 22.24 -16.94 -41.30
C LEU A 138 23.74 -17.15 -41.61
N GLY A 139 24.15 -18.33 -42.07
CA GLY A 139 25.54 -18.61 -42.47
C GLY A 139 26.03 -17.77 -43.67
N ALA A 140 25.11 -17.33 -44.54
CA ALA A 140 25.41 -16.45 -45.67
C ALA A 140 25.60 -14.98 -45.29
N VAL A 141 25.30 -14.59 -44.04
CA VAL A 141 25.47 -13.21 -43.58
C VAL A 141 26.97 -12.90 -43.40
N PRO A 142 27.51 -11.85 -44.05
CA PRO A 142 28.91 -11.49 -43.90
C PRO A 142 29.28 -11.21 -42.43
N ARG A 143 30.46 -11.66 -42.00
CA ARG A 143 30.96 -11.51 -40.61
C ARG A 143 30.92 -10.07 -40.08
N TRP A 144 31.07 -9.07 -40.95
CA TRP A 144 31.01 -7.65 -40.57
C TRP A 144 29.63 -7.22 -40.05
N VAL A 145 28.55 -7.86 -40.51
CA VAL A 145 27.19 -7.57 -40.03
C VAL A 145 27.03 -7.96 -38.56
N TYR A 146 27.58 -9.12 -38.16
CA TYR A 146 27.60 -9.54 -36.76
C TYR A 146 28.41 -8.57 -35.89
N ALA A 147 29.55 -8.08 -36.40
CA ALA A 147 30.34 -7.07 -35.69
C ALA A 147 29.56 -5.76 -35.48
N LEU A 148 28.79 -5.30 -36.47
CA LEU A 148 27.93 -4.12 -36.33
C LEU A 148 26.78 -4.35 -35.35
N LEU A 149 26.14 -5.52 -35.37
CA LEU A 149 25.09 -5.87 -34.41
C LEU A 149 25.63 -5.92 -32.98
N ALA A 150 26.79 -6.53 -32.77
CA ALA A 150 27.46 -6.55 -31.47
C ALA A 150 27.79 -5.14 -30.99
N MET A 151 28.31 -4.27 -31.87
CA MET A 151 28.59 -2.87 -31.56
C MET A 151 27.31 -2.10 -31.17
N LEU A 152 26.20 -2.33 -31.87
CA LEU A 152 24.90 -1.72 -31.56
C LEU A 152 24.38 -2.17 -30.19
N VAL A 153 24.53 -3.46 -29.86
CA VAL A 153 24.13 -3.99 -28.54
C VAL A 153 25.00 -3.38 -27.43
N LEU A 154 26.32 -3.33 -27.60
CA LEU A 154 27.23 -2.75 -26.61
C LEU A 154 26.98 -1.26 -26.39
N THR A 155 26.76 -0.50 -27.46
CA THR A 155 26.44 0.94 -27.36
C THR A 155 25.10 1.17 -26.67
N SER A 156 24.08 0.34 -26.94
CA SER A 156 22.79 0.37 -26.26
C SER A 156 22.91 0.08 -24.76
N ILE A 157 23.68 -0.96 -24.39
CA ILE A 157 23.96 -1.29 -22.98
C ILE A 157 24.70 -0.13 -22.31
N GLY A 158 25.76 0.39 -22.94
CA GLY A 158 26.53 1.52 -22.42
C GLY A 158 25.68 2.76 -22.21
N TRP A 159 24.80 3.09 -23.17
CA TRP A 159 23.84 4.18 -23.04
C TRP A 159 22.84 3.95 -21.91
N PHE A 160 22.32 2.73 -21.75
CA PHE A 160 21.39 2.39 -20.66
C PHE A 160 22.05 2.55 -19.29
N VAL A 161 23.26 2.02 -19.12
CA VAL A 161 24.05 2.16 -17.89
C VAL A 161 24.35 3.63 -17.61
N TYR A 162 24.80 4.39 -18.61
CA TYR A 162 25.04 5.82 -18.50
C TYR A 162 23.77 6.59 -18.09
N ALA A 163 22.63 6.32 -18.74
CA ALA A 163 21.37 6.96 -18.42
C ALA A 163 20.89 6.62 -17.00
N ARG A 164 21.13 5.39 -16.53
CA ARG A 164 20.82 4.98 -15.16
C ARG A 164 21.70 5.71 -14.15
N ILE A 165 23.02 5.75 -14.37
CA ILE A 165 23.97 6.46 -13.51
C ILE A 165 23.66 7.96 -13.47
N LYS A 166 23.38 8.57 -14.64
CA LYS A 166 23.01 9.98 -14.75
C LYS A 166 21.75 10.29 -13.94
N ARG A 167 20.73 9.42 -14.00
CA ARG A 167 19.51 9.59 -13.17
C ARG A 167 19.80 9.48 -11.68
N LEU A 168 20.64 8.55 -11.26
CA LEU A 168 21.01 8.37 -9.84
C LEU A 168 21.82 9.54 -9.28
N ARG A 169 22.68 10.16 -10.12
CA ARG A 169 23.53 11.30 -9.77
C ARG A 169 22.89 12.66 -10.03
N SER A 170 21.66 12.70 -10.55
CA SER A 170 20.94 13.96 -10.74
C SER A 170 20.66 14.56 -9.37
N ASP A 171 20.88 15.87 -9.22
CA ASP A 171 20.69 16.56 -7.96
C ASP A 171 19.29 16.27 -7.38
N PRO A 172 19.20 15.68 -6.17
CA PRO A 172 17.93 15.27 -5.58
C PRO A 172 16.98 16.45 -5.36
N ILE A 173 17.50 17.67 -5.19
CA ILE A 173 16.70 18.88 -4.93
C ILE A 173 16.03 19.38 -6.22
N THR A 174 16.75 19.37 -7.34
CA THR A 174 16.29 19.95 -8.61
C THR A 174 15.76 18.94 -9.63
N SER A 175 15.95 17.64 -9.41
CA SER A 175 15.59 16.59 -10.38
C SER A 175 14.09 16.26 -10.48
N GLY A 176 13.23 16.91 -9.69
CA GLY A 176 11.78 16.73 -9.77
C GLY A 176 11.02 17.87 -9.07
N PRO A 177 9.68 17.90 -9.20
CA PRO A 177 8.86 18.96 -8.64
C PRO A 177 8.88 18.95 -7.10
N ALA A 178 9.13 20.12 -6.51
CA ALA A 178 9.16 20.30 -5.06
C ALA A 178 7.76 20.16 -4.43
N VAL A 179 7.67 19.48 -3.28
CA VAL A 179 6.47 19.42 -2.44
C VAL A 179 6.18 20.77 -1.79
N VAL A 180 7.21 21.52 -1.41
CA VAL A 180 7.12 22.92 -1.00
C VAL A 180 8.18 23.71 -1.78
N PRO A 181 7.78 24.52 -2.79
CA PRO A 181 8.71 25.36 -3.52
C PRO A 181 9.49 26.29 -2.59
N GLY A 182 10.82 26.28 -2.68
CA GLY A 182 11.72 27.03 -1.79
C GLY A 182 11.97 26.39 -0.43
N GLY A 183 11.36 25.23 -0.15
CA GLY A 183 11.55 24.49 1.09
C GLY A 183 10.88 25.14 2.29
N VAL A 184 11.32 24.74 3.48
CA VAL A 184 10.90 25.31 4.77
C VAL A 184 12.17 25.54 5.57
N ARG A 185 12.38 26.75 6.08
CA ARG A 185 13.59 27.05 6.86
C ARG A 185 13.46 26.58 8.32
N PRO A 186 14.58 26.25 9.01
CA PRO A 186 14.52 25.79 10.40
C PRO A 186 13.89 26.80 11.36
N GLU A 187 14.00 28.10 11.07
CA GLU A 187 13.45 29.19 11.89
C GLU A 187 11.92 29.27 11.79
N GLU A 188 11.33 28.71 10.73
CA GLU A 188 9.89 28.70 10.49
C GLU A 188 9.19 27.57 11.27
N GLY A 189 9.47 27.44 12.57
CA GLY A 189 9.08 26.27 13.39
C GLY A 189 7.60 25.86 13.27
N ASN A 190 6.67 26.81 13.21
CA ASN A 190 5.24 26.53 13.03
C ASN A 190 4.92 25.97 11.64
N ARG A 191 5.53 26.53 10.59
CA ARG A 191 5.36 26.03 9.21
C ARG A 191 6.00 24.66 9.05
N LEU A 192 7.18 24.45 9.63
CA LEU A 192 7.88 23.17 9.64
C LEU A 192 7.06 22.08 10.32
N ARG A 193 6.46 22.38 11.48
CA ARG A 193 5.52 21.50 12.18
C ARG A 193 4.31 21.16 11.31
N HIS A 194 3.66 22.16 10.71
CA HIS A 194 2.50 21.96 9.84
C HIS A 194 2.82 21.07 8.64
N GLU A 195 3.98 21.26 8.01
CA GLU A 195 4.40 20.47 6.85
C GLU A 195 4.71 19.01 7.21
N PHE A 196 5.32 18.76 8.37
CA PHE A 196 5.48 17.40 8.88
C PHE A 196 4.16 16.73 9.26
N GLN A 197 3.22 17.47 9.83
CA GLN A 197 1.87 16.98 10.12
C GLN A 197 1.15 16.55 8.83
N ARG A 198 1.27 17.35 7.76
CA ARG A 198 0.73 17.01 6.43
C ARG A 198 1.40 15.75 5.86
N MET A 199 2.72 15.63 5.99
CA MET A 199 3.48 14.44 5.57
C MET A 199 3.07 13.19 6.37
N ALA A 200 2.84 13.33 7.68
CA ALA A 200 2.41 12.24 8.54
C ALA A 200 1.00 11.74 8.18
N SER A 201 0.08 12.66 7.91
CA SER A 201 -1.28 12.35 7.42
C SER A 201 -1.25 11.54 6.12
N GLN A 202 -0.43 11.97 5.14
CA GLN A 202 -0.27 11.22 3.88
C GLN A 202 0.34 9.84 4.11
N THR A 203 1.40 9.76 4.91
CA THR A 203 2.07 8.50 5.25
C THR A 203 1.11 7.53 5.94
N PHE A 204 0.24 8.01 6.83
CA PHE A 204 -0.76 7.20 7.50
C PHE A 204 -1.76 6.59 6.53
N VAL A 205 -2.28 7.37 5.57
CA VAL A 205 -3.21 6.89 4.54
C VAL A 205 -2.53 5.85 3.63
N ASP A 206 -1.27 6.10 3.24
CA ASP A 206 -0.50 5.16 2.41
C ASP A 206 -0.27 3.82 3.11
N GLN A 207 -0.01 3.84 4.42
CA GLN A 207 0.19 2.65 5.25
C GLN A 207 -1.14 1.95 5.61
N ASN A 208 -2.24 2.68 5.69
CA ASN A 208 -3.56 2.18 6.11
C ASN A 208 -4.59 2.39 5.00
N PRO A 209 -4.42 1.70 3.87
CA PRO A 209 -5.29 1.92 2.72
C PRO A 209 -6.75 1.58 3.03
N GLY A 210 -7.66 2.47 2.67
CA GLY A 210 -9.09 2.35 2.98
C GLY A 210 -9.51 3.12 4.24
N THR A 211 -8.56 3.68 5.00
CA THR A 211 -8.88 4.64 6.06
C THR A 211 -9.21 6.02 5.48
N ALA A 212 -10.13 6.74 6.12
CA ALA A 212 -10.42 8.12 5.77
C ALA A 212 -9.19 9.01 6.07
N PRO A 213 -8.93 10.06 5.29
CA PRO A 213 -7.86 11.01 5.58
C PRO A 213 -8.00 11.59 6.99
N VAL A 214 -6.94 11.47 7.78
CA VAL A 214 -6.90 12.03 9.13
C VAL A 214 -6.39 13.48 9.05
N PRO A 215 -7.06 14.46 9.70
CA PRO A 215 -6.57 15.84 9.76
C PRO A 215 -5.13 15.92 10.28
N ALA A 216 -4.32 16.76 9.66
CA ALA A 216 -2.89 16.89 9.95
C ALA A 216 -2.63 17.27 11.43
N GLU A 217 -3.55 18.02 12.04
CA GLU A 217 -3.48 18.51 13.41
C GLU A 217 -3.54 17.41 14.47
N GLN A 218 -4.03 16.21 14.11
CA GLN A 218 -4.07 15.06 15.01
C GLN A 218 -2.72 14.36 15.16
N PHE A 219 -1.74 14.69 14.31
CA PHE A 219 -0.39 14.16 14.39
C PHE A 219 0.46 15.03 15.28
N GLU A 220 1.06 14.43 16.30
CA GLU A 220 1.91 15.15 17.26
C GLU A 220 3.38 15.04 16.82
N ILE A 221 3.98 16.18 16.47
CA ILE A 221 5.42 16.25 16.17
C ILE A 221 6.17 16.37 17.49
N LEU A 222 6.87 15.29 17.86
CA LEU A 222 7.61 15.18 19.12
C LEU A 222 8.94 15.92 19.06
N GLU A 223 9.65 15.75 17.95
CA GLU A 223 10.99 16.30 17.77
C GLU A 223 11.26 16.52 16.27
N VAL A 224 11.97 17.60 15.94
CA VAL A 224 12.52 17.82 14.60
C VAL A 224 14.01 18.13 14.71
N VAL A 225 14.83 17.38 13.97
CA VAL A 225 16.29 17.50 13.95
C VAL A 225 16.73 17.83 12.54
N THR A 226 17.60 18.85 12.38
CA THR A 226 18.30 19.10 11.12
C THR A 226 19.43 18.10 10.95
N GLY A 227 19.81 17.78 9.72
CA GLY A 227 20.92 16.88 9.47
C GLY A 227 21.27 16.77 7.99
N ARG A 228 22.08 15.78 7.63
CA ARG A 228 22.55 15.56 6.26
C ARG A 228 22.29 14.14 5.79
N PHE A 229 21.78 14.01 4.57
CA PHE A 229 21.58 12.72 3.93
C PHE A 229 22.82 12.26 3.19
N HIS A 230 23.20 10.99 3.36
CA HIS A 230 24.25 10.35 2.57
C HIS A 230 23.79 8.99 2.05
N GLY A 231 24.33 8.57 0.91
CA GLY A 231 24.04 7.27 0.32
C GLY A 231 22.70 7.21 -0.41
N PRO A 232 22.20 6.03 -0.76
CA PRO A 232 20.97 5.88 -1.52
C PRO A 232 19.73 6.14 -0.64
N TRP A 233 18.87 7.06 -1.08
CA TRP A 233 17.58 7.37 -0.47
C TRP A 233 16.47 7.33 -1.52
N GLU A 234 15.25 6.98 -1.11
CA GLU A 234 14.06 7.16 -1.95
C GLU A 234 13.44 8.52 -1.68
N ILE A 235 13.28 9.34 -2.72
CA ILE A 235 12.69 10.67 -2.65
C ILE A 235 11.34 10.70 -3.35
N GLY A 236 10.31 11.13 -2.63
CA GLY A 236 8.98 11.37 -3.17
C GLY A 236 8.88 12.79 -3.70
N TYR A 237 8.76 12.94 -5.01
CA TYR A 237 8.48 14.24 -5.64
C TYR A 237 6.98 14.46 -5.74
N ARG A 238 6.54 15.72 -5.84
CA ARG A 238 5.11 16.04 -5.90
C ARG A 238 4.44 15.35 -7.11
N GLY A 239 3.50 14.45 -6.83
CA GLY A 239 2.73 13.74 -7.86
C GLY A 239 3.51 12.69 -8.63
N GLU A 240 4.73 12.36 -8.20
CA GLU A 240 5.55 11.33 -8.82
C GLU A 240 5.80 10.17 -7.83
N PRO A 241 6.00 8.94 -8.32
CA PRO A 241 6.43 7.85 -7.44
C PRO A 241 7.79 8.16 -6.80
N PHE A 242 8.06 7.54 -5.66
CA PHE A 242 9.37 7.59 -5.02
C PHE A 242 10.46 7.15 -5.99
N GLN A 243 11.54 7.92 -6.06
CA GLN A 243 12.68 7.64 -6.92
C GLN A 243 13.94 7.54 -6.09
N THR A 244 14.74 6.51 -6.36
CA THR A 244 16.07 6.41 -5.73
C THR A 244 16.98 7.53 -6.23
N ARG A 245 17.65 8.18 -5.29
CA ARG A 245 18.68 9.21 -5.50
C ARG A 245 19.88 8.92 -4.63
N LEU A 246 21.06 9.23 -5.14
CA LEU A 246 22.30 9.16 -4.36
C LEU A 246 22.53 10.51 -3.68
N MET A 247 22.50 10.49 -2.35
CA MET A 247 22.72 11.66 -1.50
C MET A 247 24.21 11.78 -1.16
N ASN A 248 24.75 12.99 -1.26
CA ASN A 248 26.15 13.33 -1.00
C ASN A 248 26.30 14.42 0.08
N GLY A 249 25.39 14.46 1.06
CA GLY A 249 25.41 15.40 2.17
C GLY A 249 24.37 16.51 2.07
N GLU A 250 23.27 16.27 1.36
CA GLU A 250 22.19 17.23 1.22
C GLU A 250 21.50 17.48 2.56
N ASP A 251 21.24 18.75 2.85
CA ASP A 251 20.62 19.15 4.11
C ASP A 251 19.16 18.71 4.18
N GLY A 252 18.76 18.31 5.39
CA GLY A 252 17.53 17.59 5.63
C GLY A 252 16.97 17.75 7.01
N TYR A 253 15.78 17.21 7.18
CA TYR A 253 15.08 17.11 8.44
C TYR A 253 14.75 15.65 8.74
N ARG A 254 14.82 15.30 10.02
CA ARG A 254 14.21 14.11 10.60
C ARG A 254 13.19 14.55 11.64
N ALA A 255 11.97 14.05 11.57
CA ALA A 255 10.94 14.29 12.56
C ALA A 255 10.47 12.99 13.21
N ARG A 256 10.39 12.96 14.54
CA ARG A 256 9.66 11.93 15.27
C ARG A 256 8.22 12.37 15.44
N VAL A 257 7.29 11.52 15.02
CA VAL A 257 5.86 11.82 14.98
C VAL A 257 5.09 10.74 15.70
N ARG A 258 4.18 11.14 16.59
CA ARG A 258 3.19 10.26 17.20
C ARG A 258 1.89 10.33 16.41
N PHE A 259 1.41 9.17 16.01
CA PHE A 259 0.21 8.96 15.21
C PHE A 259 -1.01 8.88 16.13
N PRO A 260 -2.24 9.08 15.60
CA PRO A 260 -3.48 9.04 16.41
C PRO A 260 -3.71 7.72 17.14
N ASN A 261 -3.17 6.61 16.62
CA ASN A 261 -3.21 5.29 17.25
C ASN A 261 -2.17 5.11 18.38
N GLY A 262 -1.42 6.15 18.73
CA GLY A 262 -0.34 6.12 19.73
C GLY A 262 1.00 5.60 19.22
N SER A 263 1.07 5.06 18.00
CA SER A 263 2.34 4.60 17.42
C SER A 263 3.26 5.77 17.08
N GLU A 264 4.57 5.57 17.20
CA GLU A 264 5.57 6.56 16.81
C GLU A 264 6.26 6.15 15.50
N SER A 265 6.50 7.11 14.63
CA SER A 265 7.25 6.91 13.38
C SER A 265 8.23 8.04 13.14
N THR A 266 9.25 7.75 12.32
CA THR A 266 10.27 8.73 11.93
C THR A 266 10.10 9.10 10.47
N LEU A 267 9.90 10.37 10.21
CA LEU A 267 9.77 10.93 8.86
C LEU A 267 11.03 11.71 8.49
N TYR A 268 11.39 11.69 7.21
CA TYR A 268 12.54 12.41 6.69
C TYR A 268 12.12 13.31 5.53
N SER A 269 12.76 14.48 5.40
CA SER A 269 12.45 15.44 4.34
C SER A 269 13.69 16.22 3.90
N LEU A 270 13.82 16.53 2.61
CA LEU A 270 14.87 17.41 2.11
C LEU A 270 14.57 18.87 2.46
N MET A 271 15.55 19.61 3.00
CA MET A 271 15.31 20.97 3.50
C MET A 271 14.88 21.96 2.38
N ALA A 272 15.52 21.89 1.22
CA ALA A 272 15.36 22.86 0.13
C ALA A 272 14.03 22.76 -0.65
N CYS A 273 13.34 21.63 -0.57
CA CYS A 273 12.12 21.37 -1.36
C CYS A 273 11.00 20.65 -0.57
N PHE A 274 11.29 20.28 0.67
CA PHE A 274 10.44 19.51 1.57
C PHE A 274 9.90 18.20 0.97
N ASN A 275 10.66 17.61 0.04
CA ASN A 275 10.31 16.33 -0.55
C ASN A 275 10.54 15.22 0.50
N PRO A 276 9.55 14.35 0.76
CA PRO A 276 9.71 13.22 1.66
C PRO A 276 10.85 12.32 1.21
N ALA A 277 11.65 11.89 2.17
CA ALA A 277 12.72 10.94 2.00
C ALA A 277 12.42 9.70 2.84
N ARG A 278 12.80 8.52 2.35
CA ARG A 278 12.77 7.28 3.12
C ARG A 278 13.91 6.35 2.73
N LEU A 279 14.28 5.47 3.66
CA LEU A 279 15.19 4.37 3.39
C LEU A 279 14.45 3.35 2.52
N GLY A 280 14.98 3.07 1.33
CA GLY A 280 14.36 2.08 0.45
C GLY A 280 14.45 0.68 1.06
N GLU A 281 13.33 -0.04 1.07
CA GLU A 281 13.23 -1.41 1.63
C GLU A 281 14.13 -2.43 0.89
N ARG A 282 14.54 -2.13 -0.35
CA ARG A 282 15.09 -3.12 -1.29
C ARG A 282 16.62 -3.08 -1.48
N MET A 283 17.40 -2.31 -0.71
CA MET A 283 18.86 -2.27 -0.90
C MET A 283 19.62 -2.96 0.22
N PHE A 284 19.94 -4.23 -0.02
CA PHE A 284 20.67 -5.14 0.88
C PHE A 284 22.15 -4.82 1.15
N THR A 285 22.71 -3.72 0.65
CA THR A 285 24.14 -3.42 0.89
C THR A 285 24.38 -1.92 1.06
N ARG A 286 24.54 -1.51 2.33
CA ARG A 286 24.84 -0.14 2.80
C ARG A 286 23.77 0.90 2.42
N GLY A 287 22.66 0.86 3.16
CA GLY A 287 21.58 1.83 3.03
C GLY A 287 22.01 3.28 3.25
N GLY A 288 21.15 4.21 2.89
CA GLY A 288 21.33 5.62 3.20
C GLY A 288 21.54 5.85 4.70
N ARG A 289 22.28 6.89 5.05
CA ARG A 289 22.45 7.35 6.43
C ARG A 289 22.01 8.81 6.56
N PHE A 290 21.50 9.15 7.73
CA PHE A 290 21.20 10.52 8.11
C PHE A 290 22.15 10.92 9.23
N GLU A 291 23.00 11.91 8.98
CA GLU A 291 23.92 12.46 9.99
C GLU A 291 23.19 13.58 10.72
N GLU A 292 22.91 13.36 12.01
CA GLU A 292 22.17 14.32 12.83
C GLU A 292 23.00 15.59 13.07
N GLY A 293 22.36 16.73 12.85
CA GLY A 293 22.85 18.06 13.16
C GLY A 293 22.20 18.61 14.43
N ARG A 294 21.75 19.87 14.36
CA ARG A 294 21.15 20.55 15.52
C ARG A 294 19.67 20.19 15.65
N SER A 295 19.23 19.91 16.87
CA SER A 295 17.80 19.88 17.19
C SER A 295 17.20 21.26 16.90
N VAL A 296 16.10 21.27 16.15
CA VAL A 296 15.32 22.50 15.94
C VAL A 296 14.40 22.59 17.13
N ASN A 297 14.57 23.64 17.93
CA ASN A 297 13.58 24.00 18.95
C ASN A 297 12.29 24.36 18.21
N THR A 298 11.47 23.36 17.90
CA THR A 298 10.09 23.59 17.56
C THR A 298 9.50 24.25 18.79
N ALA A 299 9.04 25.48 18.64
CA ALA A 299 8.43 26.23 19.73
C ALA A 299 7.53 25.28 20.53
N PRO A 300 7.59 25.33 21.89
CA PRO A 300 6.74 24.50 22.72
C PRO A 300 5.33 24.63 22.16
N ARG A 301 4.65 23.48 21.99
CA ARG A 301 3.23 23.45 21.61
C ARG A 301 2.59 24.58 22.40
N PRO A 302 1.98 25.60 21.76
CA PRO A 302 1.37 26.67 22.50
C PRO A 302 0.53 25.98 23.56
N GLU A 303 0.89 26.17 24.84
CA GLU A 303 0.14 25.59 25.94
C GLU A 303 -1.30 25.91 25.57
N PRO A 304 -2.19 24.89 25.48
CA PRO A 304 -3.55 25.14 25.05
C PRO A 304 -4.00 26.29 25.91
N THR A 305 -4.14 27.48 25.31
CA THR A 305 -4.30 28.71 26.05
C THR A 305 -5.38 28.38 27.04
N PRO A 306 -5.11 28.35 28.36
CA PRO A 306 -6.03 27.79 29.34
C PRO A 306 -7.35 28.35 28.93
N PHE A 307 -8.26 27.48 28.44
CA PHE A 307 -9.49 27.98 27.84
C PHE A 307 -9.98 28.97 28.85
N GLU A 308 -10.04 30.26 28.48
CA GLU A 308 -10.59 31.25 29.38
C GLU A 308 -12.03 30.77 29.52
N VAL A 309 -12.28 30.00 30.58
CA VAL A 309 -13.59 29.69 31.10
C VAL A 309 -14.07 31.00 31.71
N GLY A 310 -14.24 31.98 30.83
CA GLY A 310 -14.25 33.41 31.10
C GLY A 310 -14.88 34.15 29.93
N GLY A 311 -15.78 33.47 29.21
CA GLY A 311 -16.50 34.02 28.08
C GLY A 311 -17.44 32.99 27.54
N ARG A 312 -18.50 32.68 28.30
CA ARG A 312 -19.63 31.87 27.82
C ARG A 312 -20.21 32.54 26.55
N THR A 313 -19.72 32.17 25.37
CA THR A 313 -20.50 32.30 24.14
C THR A 313 -21.61 31.27 24.23
N GLN A 314 -22.63 31.65 24.96
CA GLN A 314 -23.93 31.02 24.91
C GLN A 314 -24.60 31.48 23.61
N THR A 315 -25.08 30.55 22.80
CA THR A 315 -25.88 30.89 21.63
C THR A 315 -27.34 30.86 22.06
N THR A 316 -27.99 32.01 21.99
CA THR A 316 -29.43 32.14 22.25
C THR A 316 -30.20 31.95 20.96
N PHE A 317 -31.16 31.02 20.98
CA PHE A 317 -32.04 30.71 19.87
C PHE A 317 -33.47 31.11 20.24
N GLU A 318 -34.17 31.75 19.31
CA GLU A 318 -35.57 32.13 19.52
C GLU A 318 -36.47 31.20 18.71
N ILE A 319 -37.32 30.42 19.40
CA ILE A 319 -38.24 29.47 18.78
C ILE A 319 -39.65 29.76 19.29
N LYS A 320 -40.54 30.21 18.40
CA LYS A 320 -41.95 30.51 18.71
C LYS A 320 -42.13 31.47 19.90
N GLY A 321 -41.26 32.48 20.01
CA GLY A 321 -41.30 33.47 21.10
C GLY A 321 -40.67 33.01 22.42
N HIS A 322 -40.01 31.84 22.43
CA HIS A 322 -39.21 31.38 23.56
C HIS A 322 -37.73 31.45 23.23
N SER A 323 -36.97 32.07 24.12
CA SER A 323 -35.52 32.17 24.06
C SER A 323 -34.89 30.97 24.77
N ILE A 324 -34.09 30.18 24.05
CA ILE A 324 -33.37 29.03 24.57
C ILE A 324 -31.88 29.28 24.40
N THR A 325 -31.15 29.22 25.51
CA THR A 325 -29.72 29.50 25.54
C THR A 325 -28.94 28.19 25.65
N ALA A 326 -28.13 27.86 24.65
CA ALA A 326 -27.32 26.64 24.60
C ALA A 326 -25.82 26.95 24.51
N PRO A 327 -24.93 25.98 24.83
CA PRO A 327 -23.50 26.12 24.59
C PRO A 327 -23.18 26.43 23.12
N ALA A 328 -22.14 27.24 22.86
CA ALA A 328 -21.66 27.44 21.49
C ALA A 328 -21.31 26.09 20.84
N GLY A 329 -21.71 25.94 19.57
CA GLY A 329 -21.51 24.70 18.81
C GLY A 329 -22.64 23.67 18.96
N SER A 330 -23.71 23.96 19.71
CA SER A 330 -24.90 23.11 19.71
C SER A 330 -25.66 23.17 18.39
N GLU A 331 -26.06 22.01 17.86
CA GLU A 331 -26.89 21.87 16.66
C GLU A 331 -28.37 21.72 17.08
N ILE A 332 -29.27 22.47 16.44
CA ILE A 332 -30.72 22.35 16.66
C ILE A 332 -31.33 21.48 15.57
N ARG A 333 -32.01 20.40 15.96
CA ARG A 333 -32.87 19.63 15.06
C ARG A 333 -34.32 19.75 15.46
N MET A 334 -35.19 20.02 14.48
CA MET A 334 -36.62 19.98 14.64
C MET A 334 -37.16 18.75 13.92
N ASP A 335 -37.79 17.83 14.65
CA ASP A 335 -38.42 16.64 14.07
C ASP A 335 -39.78 16.40 14.72
N GLY A 336 -40.84 16.33 13.91
CA GLY A 336 -42.21 16.04 14.38
C GLY A 336 -42.77 16.97 15.47
N GLY A 337 -42.33 18.23 15.54
CA GLY A 337 -42.75 19.18 16.60
C GLY A 337 -41.91 19.11 17.88
N ARG A 338 -40.86 18.27 17.91
CA ARG A 338 -39.88 18.19 18.99
C ARG A 338 -38.62 18.96 18.59
N VAL A 339 -38.08 19.75 19.52
CA VAL A 339 -36.81 20.46 19.32
C VAL A 339 -35.75 19.75 20.16
N SER A 340 -34.75 19.21 19.48
CA SER A 340 -33.60 18.54 20.08
C SER A 340 -32.38 19.43 19.90
N ILE A 341 -31.72 19.77 21.00
CA ILE A 341 -30.45 20.49 20.99
C ILE A 341 -29.35 19.45 21.21
N LEU A 342 -28.63 19.15 20.13
CA LEU A 342 -27.49 18.25 20.14
C LEU A 342 -26.26 19.04 20.58
N PRO A 343 -25.62 18.67 21.69
CA PRO A 343 -24.45 19.38 22.14
C PRO A 343 -23.25 19.01 21.24
N PRO A 344 -22.19 19.83 21.20
CA PRO A 344 -21.01 19.51 20.38
C PRO A 344 -20.37 18.17 20.80
N PRO A 345 -19.72 17.45 19.87
CA PRO A 345 -19.12 16.14 20.14
C PRO A 345 -18.19 16.21 21.37
N GLY A 346 -18.44 15.36 22.36
CA GLY A 346 -17.66 15.31 23.62
C GLY A 346 -18.29 16.03 24.82
N SER A 347 -19.54 16.48 24.72
CA SER A 347 -20.29 17.05 25.86
C SER A 347 -21.50 16.19 26.24
N GLU A 348 -21.71 15.97 27.54
CA GLU A 348 -22.61 14.93 28.08
C GLU A 348 -24.10 15.34 28.23
N ALA A 349 -24.50 16.53 27.77
CA ALA A 349 -25.84 17.07 28.06
C ALA A 349 -26.70 17.25 26.81
N SER A 350 -27.71 16.40 26.62
CA SER A 350 -28.79 16.63 25.65
C SER A 350 -30.00 17.29 26.31
N ILE A 351 -30.44 18.44 25.82
CA ILE A 351 -31.69 19.08 26.25
C ILE A 351 -32.75 18.81 25.18
N VAL A 352 -33.85 18.18 25.60
CA VAL A 352 -34.99 17.89 24.72
C VAL A 352 -36.19 18.72 25.17
N VAL A 353 -36.63 19.65 24.33
CA VAL A 353 -37.80 20.49 24.61
C VAL A 353 -38.95 20.01 23.73
N THR A 354 -40.00 19.49 24.36
CA THR A 354 -41.23 19.06 23.68
C THR A 354 -42.29 20.14 23.81
N PHE A 355 -42.66 20.77 22.70
CA PHE A 355 -43.76 21.73 22.68
C PHE A 355 -45.09 20.97 22.57
N ALA A 356 -45.91 21.03 23.62
CA ALA A 356 -47.26 20.48 23.56
C ALA A 356 -48.11 21.35 22.62
N THR A 357 -48.77 20.74 21.63
CA THR A 357 -49.79 21.41 20.83
C THR A 357 -50.91 21.91 21.74
N PRO A 358 -51.45 23.13 21.52
CA PRO A 358 -52.35 23.75 22.46
C PRO A 358 -53.70 23.01 22.50
N LYS A 359 -53.90 22.20 23.55
CA LYS A 359 -55.22 22.04 24.17
C LYS A 359 -55.18 22.78 25.51
N LYS A 360 -56.14 23.70 25.70
CA LYS A 360 -56.33 24.55 26.87
C LYS A 360 -55.99 23.84 28.20
N LYS A 361 -55.13 24.51 28.99
CA LYS A 361 -54.84 24.43 30.44
C LYS A 361 -53.45 23.88 30.83
N SER A 362 -52.64 24.81 31.33
CA SER A 362 -51.58 24.70 32.36
C SER A 362 -50.52 23.61 32.20
N GLN A 363 -49.29 24.00 31.83
CA GLN A 363 -48.14 23.10 31.73
C GLN A 363 -47.13 23.36 32.86
N LYS A 364 -46.79 22.30 33.62
CA LYS A 364 -45.65 22.25 34.56
C LYS A 364 -44.41 21.79 33.78
N VAL A 365 -43.29 22.49 33.98
CA VAL A 365 -41.96 22.06 33.52
C VAL A 365 -41.49 20.92 34.43
N ALA A 366 -41.25 19.74 33.86
CA ALA A 366 -40.67 18.61 34.60
C ALA A 366 -39.18 18.51 34.26
N VAL A 367 -38.34 18.72 35.28
CA VAL A 367 -36.92 18.40 35.24
C VAL A 367 -36.79 16.91 35.53
N VAL A 368 -36.21 16.14 34.61
CA VAL A 368 -35.92 14.71 34.80
C VAL A 368 -34.56 14.62 35.51
N PRO A 369 -34.48 14.11 36.75
CA PRO A 369 -33.20 13.92 37.42
C PRO A 369 -32.42 12.74 36.81
N PRO A 370 -31.09 12.73 36.94
CA PRO A 370 -30.24 11.65 36.48
C PRO A 370 -30.55 10.35 37.24
N ARG A 371 -30.45 9.24 36.51
CA ARG A 371 -30.71 7.88 37.00
C ARG A 371 -29.46 7.40 37.75
N ASP A 372 -29.58 7.22 39.06
CA ASP A 372 -28.49 6.71 39.89
C ASP A 372 -27.98 5.35 39.38
N ALA A 373 -26.67 5.26 39.20
CA ALA A 373 -25.96 4.03 38.92
C ALA A 373 -26.01 3.12 40.15
N VAL A 374 -26.76 2.01 40.04
CA VAL A 374 -26.80 0.95 41.04
C VAL A 374 -25.43 0.26 41.08
N ALA A 375 -24.73 0.43 42.20
CA ALA A 375 -23.58 -0.38 42.57
C ALA A 375 -24.05 -1.83 42.85
N GLY A 376 -23.76 -2.74 41.93
CA GLY A 376 -23.92 -4.17 42.14
C GLY A 376 -22.77 -4.71 42.98
N GLY A 377 -22.98 -4.86 44.28
CA GLY A 377 -22.22 -5.78 45.11
C GLY A 377 -22.67 -7.21 44.83
N SER A 378 -21.74 -8.08 44.43
CA SER A 378 -21.93 -9.53 44.45
C SER A 378 -20.83 -10.12 45.32
N SER A 379 -21.30 -10.83 46.35
CA SER A 379 -20.54 -11.68 47.27
C SER A 379 -20.87 -13.14 46.97
N ALA A 380 -19.93 -14.01 47.34
CA ALA A 380 -19.98 -15.47 47.50
C ALA A 380 -19.23 -16.28 46.44
N GLY A 381 -18.26 -17.06 46.93
CA GLY A 381 -17.46 -18.05 46.20
C GLY A 381 -16.13 -18.28 46.88
#